data_AF-R7QW46-F1
#
_entry.id   AF-R7QW46-F1
#
_cell.length_a   1.000
_cell.length_b   1.000
_cell.length_c   1.000
_cell.angle_alpha   90.00
_cell.angle_beta   90.00
_cell.angle_gamma   90.00
#
_symmetry.space_group_name_H-M   'P 1'
#
loop_
_entity.id
_entity.type
_entity.pdbx_description
1 polymer ?
#
loop_
_entity_poly.entity_id
_entity_poly.type
_entity_poly.pdbx_seq_one_letter_code
_entity_poly.pdbx_strand_id
1 'polypeptide(L)'
;MNIGILSYTESGIVLGNGKDKYSELEAKINHLPTQEVHNFVEYIDFPENKFLMTGEPKQIFDAQKELREQFGARLNIFRSEPFFLEIMPPEIDKAYSLGKLLAFLGEDKSHMICCGDGFNDLSMIRFAGLGVAMENAQKEVKEAADFITYSNDEDGVCHVVNKFMLGIEE
;
A
#
# COMPACT_ATOMS: atom_id res chain seq x y z
N MET A 1 -13.07 6.02 -19.40
CA MET A 1 -12.62 4.96 -18.48
C MET A 1 -13.56 4.94 -17.29
N ASN A 2 -14.03 3.77 -16.84
CA ASN A 2 -14.85 3.65 -15.64
C ASN A 2 -13.95 3.25 -14.45
N ILE A 3 -13.05 4.15 -14.07
CA ILE A 3 -12.11 3.96 -12.96
C ILE A 3 -12.55 4.92 -11.86
N GLY A 4 -12.90 4.39 -10.69
CA GLY A 4 -13.23 5.16 -9.50
C GLY A 4 -12.03 6.01 -9.03
N ILE A 5 -12.31 7.13 -8.37
CA ILE A 5 -11.34 7.90 -7.59
C ILE A 5 -11.97 8.24 -6.24
N LEU A 6 -11.18 8.10 -5.18
CA LEU A 6 -11.62 8.41 -3.84
C LEU A 6 -10.52 9.06 -3.01
N SER A 7 -10.96 9.72 -1.95
CA SER A 7 -10.11 10.27 -0.89
C SER A 7 -10.65 9.95 0.50
N TYR A 8 -9.90 10.33 1.53
CA TYR A 8 -10.24 10.07 2.92
C TYR A 8 -10.43 11.37 3.67
N THR A 9 -11.47 11.42 4.49
CA THR A 9 -11.76 12.50 5.43
C THR A 9 -11.88 11.92 6.83
N GLU A 10 -11.93 12.77 7.85
CA GLU A 10 -12.23 12.33 9.23
C GLU A 10 -13.58 11.60 9.31
N SER A 11 -14.52 11.91 8.42
CA SER A 11 -15.84 11.30 8.36
C SER A 11 -15.92 10.00 7.54
N GLY A 12 -14.86 9.61 6.83
CA GLY A 12 -14.84 8.40 6.00
C GLY A 12 -14.37 8.65 4.57
N ILE A 13 -14.81 7.79 3.65
CA ILE A 13 -14.36 7.77 2.25
C ILE A 13 -15.24 8.69 1.40
N VAL A 14 -14.60 9.56 0.64
CA VAL A 14 -15.26 10.45 -0.32
C VAL A 14 -15.02 9.93 -1.74
N LEU A 15 -16.11 9.66 -2.46
CA LEU A 15 -16.10 9.09 -3.81
C LEU A 15 -16.32 10.19 -4.85
N GLY A 16 -15.42 10.28 -5.82
CA GLY A 16 -15.46 11.33 -6.84
C GLY A 16 -16.27 11.01 -8.09
N ASN A 17 -16.60 9.75 -8.34
CA ASN A 17 -17.28 9.32 -9.56
C ASN A 17 -18.08 8.02 -9.38
N GLY A 18 -18.89 7.98 -8.33
CA GLY A 18 -19.80 6.87 -8.05
C GLY A 18 -19.15 5.72 -7.30
N LYS A 19 -20.01 4.76 -6.91
CA LYS A 19 -19.60 3.52 -6.24
C LYS A 19 -19.27 2.45 -7.27
N ASP A 20 -18.12 1.80 -7.07
CA ASP A 20 -17.77 0.54 -7.71
C ASP A 20 -17.48 -0.54 -6.64
N LYS A 21 -17.45 -1.82 -7.06
CA LYS A 21 -17.24 -2.96 -6.16
C LYS A 21 -15.91 -2.90 -5.38
N TYR A 22 -14.89 -2.21 -5.90
CA TYR A 22 -13.58 -2.08 -5.28
C TYR A 22 -13.55 -0.91 -4.28
N SER A 23 -14.25 0.19 -4.56
CA SER A 23 -14.49 1.27 -3.59
C SER A 23 -15.35 0.78 -2.41
N GLU A 24 -16.32 -0.11 -2.66
CA GLU A 24 -17.11 -0.76 -1.62
C GLU A 24 -16.28 -1.76 -0.81
N LEU A 25 -15.36 -2.48 -1.48
CA LEU A 25 -14.40 -3.34 -0.81
C LEU A 25 -13.49 -2.51 0.12
N GLU A 26 -12.92 -1.40 -0.37
CA GLU A 26 -12.09 -0.49 0.41
C GLU A 26 -12.83 0.04 1.66
N ALA A 27 -14.08 0.47 1.49
CA ALA A 27 -14.92 0.91 2.60
C ALA A 27 -15.17 -0.21 3.61
N LYS A 28 -15.43 -1.43 3.13
CA LYS A 28 -15.70 -2.60 3.96
C LYS A 28 -14.49 -3.02 4.78
N ILE A 29 -13.30 -3.10 4.19
CA ILE A 29 -12.08 -3.55 4.88
C ILE A 29 -11.60 -2.54 5.92
N ASN A 30 -11.83 -1.24 5.68
CA ASN A 30 -11.44 -0.17 6.62
C ASN A 30 -12.56 0.18 7.62
N HIS A 31 -13.75 -0.40 7.48
CA HIS A 31 -14.93 -0.08 8.28
C HIS A 31 -15.33 1.41 8.23
N LEU A 32 -15.19 2.03 7.05
CA LEU A 32 -15.48 3.45 6.84
C LEU A 32 -16.78 3.64 6.05
N PRO A 33 -17.61 4.64 6.38
CA PRO A 33 -18.75 5.01 5.54
C PRO A 33 -18.26 5.65 4.23
N THR A 34 -19.14 5.66 3.23
CA THR A 34 -18.87 6.28 1.93
C THR A 34 -19.84 7.44 1.67
N GLN A 35 -19.30 8.54 1.14
CA GLN A 35 -20.05 9.69 0.67
C GLN A 35 -19.66 9.98 -0.78
N GLU A 36 -20.66 10.03 -1.66
CA GLU A 36 -20.45 10.50 -3.04
C GLU A 36 -20.61 12.03 -3.09
N VAL A 37 -19.73 12.69 -3.86
CA VAL A 37 -19.76 14.14 -4.03
C VAL A 37 -19.97 14.51 -5.49
N HIS A 38 -20.71 15.59 -5.73
CA HIS A 38 -21.05 16.01 -7.10
C HIS A 38 -19.84 16.55 -7.88
N ASN A 39 -18.94 17.29 -7.20
CA ASN A 39 -17.71 17.79 -7.80
C ASN A 39 -16.53 17.48 -6.88
N PHE A 40 -15.81 16.41 -7.20
CA PHE A 40 -14.69 15.94 -6.39
C PHE A 40 -13.57 16.98 -6.29
N VAL A 41 -13.24 17.65 -7.41
CA VAL A 41 -12.12 18.61 -7.44
C VAL A 41 -12.42 19.84 -6.59
N GLU A 42 -13.66 20.33 -6.59
CA GLU A 42 -14.07 21.43 -5.70
C GLU A 42 -14.21 20.99 -4.23
N TYR A 43 -14.59 19.73 -4.00
CA TYR A 43 -14.76 19.20 -2.64
C TYR A 43 -13.42 19.02 -1.91
N ILE A 44 -12.36 18.60 -2.63
CA ILE A 44 -11.02 18.44 -2.07
C ILE A 44 -10.32 19.82 -2.01
N ASP A 45 -10.82 20.70 -1.14
CA ASP A 45 -10.27 22.04 -0.87
C ASP A 45 -9.29 22.07 0.31
N PHE A 46 -8.84 20.89 0.75
CA PHE A 46 -7.95 20.65 1.87
C PHE A 46 -6.68 19.89 1.45
N PRO A 47 -5.61 19.92 2.26
CA PRO A 47 -4.39 19.16 1.95
C PRO A 47 -4.65 17.66 1.94
N GLU A 48 -4.33 17.01 0.81
CA GLU A 48 -4.53 15.57 0.63
C GLU A 48 -3.20 14.83 0.57
N ASN A 49 -3.14 13.70 1.27
CA ASN A 49 -1.93 12.86 1.33
C ASN A 49 -2.01 11.65 0.40
N LYS A 50 -3.21 11.29 -0.05
CA LYS A 50 -3.43 10.12 -0.90
C LYS A 50 -4.74 10.25 -1.67
N PHE A 51 -4.69 9.96 -2.97
CA PHE A 51 -5.87 9.52 -3.70
C PHE A 51 -5.73 8.03 -4.01
N LEU A 52 -6.87 7.33 -3.95
CA LEU A 52 -6.95 5.95 -4.40
C LEU A 52 -7.85 5.89 -5.63
N MET A 53 -7.33 5.31 -6.71
CA MET A 53 -8.14 4.97 -7.87
C MET A 53 -8.49 3.48 -7.86
N THR A 54 -9.74 3.17 -8.18
CA THR A 54 -10.33 1.83 -8.04
C THR A 54 -10.88 1.35 -9.38
N GLY A 55 -10.65 0.09 -9.76
CA GLY A 55 -11.14 -0.38 -11.05
C GLY A 55 -10.64 -1.78 -11.44
N GLU A 56 -11.09 -2.26 -12.59
CA GLU A 56 -10.68 -3.59 -13.07
C GLU A 56 -9.15 -3.65 -13.26
N PRO A 57 -8.48 -4.78 -12.97
CA PRO A 57 -7.02 -4.84 -12.94
C PRO A 57 -6.33 -4.37 -14.22
N LYS A 58 -6.90 -4.67 -15.38
CA LYS A 58 -6.37 -4.19 -16.66
C LYS A 58 -6.46 -2.67 -16.77
N GLN A 59 -7.58 -2.07 -16.36
CA GLN A 59 -7.80 -0.64 -16.43
C GLN A 59 -6.85 0.10 -15.48
N ILE A 60 -6.66 -0.42 -14.27
CA ILE A 60 -5.71 0.11 -13.29
C ILE A 60 -4.27 -0.01 -13.76
N PHE A 61 -3.89 -1.13 -14.39
CA PHE A 61 -2.57 -1.27 -15.01
C PHE A 61 -2.33 -0.26 -16.13
N ASP A 62 -3.31 -0.08 -17.04
CA ASP A 62 -3.21 0.88 -18.13
C ASP A 62 -3.13 2.33 -17.58
N ALA A 63 -3.99 2.67 -16.61
CA ALA A 63 -4.01 3.97 -15.94
C ALA A 63 -2.71 4.26 -15.18
N GLN A 64 -2.12 3.27 -14.51
CA GLN A 64 -0.82 3.40 -13.86
C GLN A 64 0.25 3.87 -14.87
N LYS A 65 0.28 3.26 -16.06
CA LYS A 65 1.26 3.60 -17.09
C LYS A 65 1.05 5.04 -17.57
N GLU A 66 -0.18 5.41 -17.90
CA GLU A 66 -0.53 6.74 -18.38
C GLU A 66 -0.24 7.83 -17.34
N LEU A 67 -0.67 7.64 -16.10
CA LEU A 67 -0.47 8.60 -15.03
C LEU A 67 1.01 8.73 -14.63
N ARG A 68 1.79 7.64 -14.68
CA ARG A 68 3.25 7.73 -14.47
C ARG A 68 3.94 8.50 -15.60
N GLU A 69 3.51 8.33 -16.84
CA GLU A 69 4.06 9.08 -17.98
C GLU A 69 3.79 10.59 -17.83
N GLN A 70 2.59 10.97 -17.37
CA GLN A 70 2.21 12.38 -17.22
C GLN A 70 2.73 13.02 -15.92
N PHE A 71 2.68 12.30 -14.80
CA PHE A 71 2.85 12.86 -13.46
C PHE A 71 3.94 12.19 -12.62
N GLY A 72 4.63 11.17 -13.13
CA GLY A 72 5.61 10.39 -12.36
C GLY A 72 6.82 11.17 -11.86
N ALA A 73 7.10 12.34 -12.44
CA ALA A 73 8.13 13.26 -11.94
C ALA A 73 7.68 14.09 -10.71
N ARG A 74 6.37 14.11 -10.43
CA ARG A 74 5.75 14.96 -9.40
C ARG A 74 4.99 14.19 -8.33
N LEU A 75 4.60 12.95 -8.62
CA LEU A 75 3.77 12.11 -7.76
C LEU A 75 4.37 10.71 -7.70
N ASN A 76 4.24 10.06 -6.55
CA ASN A 76 4.48 8.64 -6.45
C ASN A 76 3.18 7.90 -6.81
N ILE A 77 3.23 7.10 -7.88
CA ILE A 77 2.06 6.39 -8.42
C ILE A 77 2.39 4.91 -8.46
N PHE A 78 1.67 4.09 -7.71
CA PHE A 78 1.92 2.64 -7.63
C PHE A 78 0.65 1.88 -7.32
N ARG A 79 0.63 0.59 -7.64
CA ARG A 79 -0.50 -0.28 -7.26
C ARG A 79 -0.24 -0.83 -5.86
N SER A 80 -1.24 -0.83 -4.99
CA SER A 80 -1.22 -1.61 -3.73
C SER A 80 -1.75 -3.02 -3.98
N GLU A 81 -2.88 -3.08 -4.69
CA GLU A 81 -3.49 -4.30 -5.24
C GLU A 81 -3.64 -4.21 -6.76
N PRO A 82 -3.88 -5.31 -7.50
CA PRO A 82 -4.11 -5.25 -8.94
C PRO A 82 -5.23 -4.29 -9.37
N PHE A 83 -6.21 -4.06 -8.49
CA PHE A 83 -7.39 -3.20 -8.70
C PHE A 83 -7.35 -1.86 -7.93
N PHE A 84 -6.23 -1.55 -7.27
CA PHE A 84 -6.04 -0.31 -6.52
C PHE A 84 -4.79 0.42 -6.99
N LEU A 85 -4.95 1.69 -7.39
CA LEU A 85 -3.87 2.57 -7.79
C LEU A 85 -3.74 3.73 -6.80
N GLU A 86 -2.62 3.73 -6.09
CA GLU A 86 -2.22 4.72 -5.11
C GLU A 86 -1.59 5.91 -5.83
N ILE A 87 -2.03 7.12 -5.48
CA ILE A 87 -1.44 8.39 -5.92
C ILE A 87 -1.07 9.17 -4.68
N MET A 88 0.22 9.36 -4.49
CA MET A 88 0.80 9.97 -3.30
C MET A 88 1.77 11.10 -3.65
N PRO A 89 2.11 11.97 -2.68
CA PRO A 89 3.23 12.90 -2.80
C PRO A 89 4.52 12.20 -3.27
N PRO A 90 5.41 12.92 -3.97
CA PRO A 90 6.64 12.35 -4.47
C PRO A 90 7.51 11.85 -3.30
N GLU A 91 8.34 10.85 -3.58
CA GLU A 91 9.34 10.30 -2.63
C GLU A 91 8.78 9.61 -1.37
N ILE A 92 7.45 9.57 -1.19
CA ILE A 92 6.84 8.88 -0.05
C ILE A 92 6.54 7.43 -0.38
N ASP A 93 7.20 6.53 0.35
CA ASP A 93 6.84 5.11 0.45
C ASP A 93 7.07 4.58 1.89
N LYS A 94 6.83 3.28 2.08
CA LYS A 94 7.01 2.64 3.40
C LYS A 94 8.47 2.68 3.84
N ALA A 95 9.43 2.41 2.94
CA ALA A 95 10.86 2.42 3.25
C ALA A 95 11.35 3.81 3.72
N TYR A 96 10.94 4.88 3.03
CA TYR A 96 11.27 6.25 3.40
C TYR A 96 10.78 6.58 4.81
N SER A 97 9.53 6.25 5.10
CA SER A 97 8.92 6.48 6.42
C SER A 97 9.62 5.67 7.53
N LEU A 98 9.95 4.41 7.26
CA LEU A 98 10.70 3.55 8.19
C LEU A 98 12.13 4.07 8.42
N GLY A 99 12.80 4.59 7.39
CA GLY A 99 14.11 5.22 7.52
C GLY A 99 14.07 6.46 8.42
N LYS A 100 13.01 7.28 8.34
CA LYS A 100 12.80 8.39 9.27
C LYS A 100 12.58 7.92 10.71
N LEU A 101 11.80 6.84 10.90
CA LEU A 101 11.56 6.27 12.22
C LEU A 101 12.85 5.73 12.85
N LEU A 102 13.65 4.97 12.09
CA LEU A 102 14.94 4.46 12.56
C LEU A 102 15.89 5.58 12.99
N ALA A 103 16.00 6.63 12.17
CA ALA A 103 16.82 7.80 12.50
C ALA A 103 16.35 8.50 13.79
N PHE A 104 15.04 8.58 14.00
CA PHE A 104 14.47 9.13 15.23
C PHE A 104 14.78 8.26 16.46
N LEU A 105 14.76 6.94 16.31
CA LEU A 105 15.07 5.99 17.38
C LEU A 105 16.58 5.83 17.63
N GLY A 106 17.43 6.32 16.72
CA GLY A 106 18.88 6.09 16.79
C GLY A 106 19.28 4.66 16.43
N GLU A 107 18.44 3.97 15.65
CA GLU A 107 18.62 2.57 15.26
C GLU A 107 19.04 2.42 13.80
N ASP A 108 19.70 1.30 13.48
CA ASP A 108 20.04 0.93 12.11
C ASP A 108 19.02 -0.06 11.52
N LYS A 109 18.89 -0.06 10.19
CA LYS A 109 18.02 -1.00 9.47
C LYS A 109 18.38 -2.47 9.73
N SER A 110 19.63 -2.78 10.11
CA SER A 110 20.04 -4.13 10.53
C SER A 110 19.26 -4.68 11.72
N HIS A 111 18.61 -3.81 12.51
CA HIS A 111 17.73 -4.20 13.62
C HIS A 111 16.24 -4.25 13.24
N MET A 112 15.92 -4.17 11.95
CA MET A 112 14.55 -4.16 11.45
C MET A 112 14.23 -5.41 10.63
N ILE A 113 13.11 -6.04 10.97
CA ILE A 113 12.45 -7.06 10.16
C ILE A 113 11.18 -6.44 9.56
N CYS A 114 10.98 -6.56 8.25
CA CYS A 114 9.76 -6.10 7.58
C CYS A 114 9.05 -7.29 6.93
N CYS A 115 7.80 -7.55 7.31
CA CYS A 115 6.93 -8.52 6.67
C CYS A 115 5.93 -7.81 5.75
N GLY A 116 5.72 -8.32 4.54
CA GLY A 116 4.73 -7.76 3.63
C GLY A 116 4.34 -8.71 2.50
N ASP A 117 3.35 -8.31 1.74
CA ASP A 117 2.70 -9.14 0.73
C ASP A 117 2.30 -8.36 -0.54
N GLY A 118 1.95 -7.09 -0.40
CA GLY A 118 1.53 -6.22 -1.48
C GLY A 118 2.69 -5.55 -2.24
N PHE A 119 2.40 -5.03 -3.43
CA PHE A 119 3.40 -4.31 -4.23
C PHE A 119 3.97 -3.07 -3.53
N ASN A 120 3.18 -2.45 -2.65
CA ASN A 120 3.57 -1.31 -1.82
C ASN A 120 4.54 -1.67 -0.68
N ASP A 121 4.74 -2.96 -0.40
CA ASP A 121 5.71 -3.46 0.58
C ASP A 121 7.10 -3.69 0.01
N LEU A 122 7.21 -3.74 -1.32
CA LEU A 122 8.45 -4.10 -2.02
C LEU A 122 9.63 -3.22 -1.59
N SER A 123 9.40 -1.92 -1.37
CA SER A 123 10.48 -1.03 -0.96
C SER A 123 10.94 -1.29 0.47
N MET A 124 10.03 -1.50 1.43
CA MET A 124 10.41 -1.78 2.81
C MET A 124 11.06 -3.16 2.96
N ILE A 125 10.60 -4.16 2.21
CA ILE A 125 11.20 -5.50 2.19
C ILE A 125 12.65 -5.44 1.72
N ARG A 126 12.95 -4.70 0.65
CA ARG A 126 14.34 -4.50 0.18
C ARG A 126 15.19 -3.65 1.11
N PHE A 127 14.55 -2.77 1.88
CA PHE A 127 15.23 -1.79 2.72
C PHE A 127 15.70 -2.40 4.04
N ALA A 128 14.84 -3.20 4.69
CA ALA A 128 15.05 -3.78 6.01
C ALA A 128 16.33 -4.64 6.10
N GLY A 129 16.80 -4.86 7.32
CA GLY A 129 17.89 -5.80 7.60
C GLY A 129 17.50 -7.24 7.31
N LEU A 130 16.20 -7.56 7.47
CA LEU A 130 15.59 -8.80 7.02
C LEU A 130 14.22 -8.48 6.38
N GLY A 131 14.16 -8.60 5.06
CA GLY A 131 12.92 -8.51 4.29
C GLY A 131 12.20 -9.86 4.22
N VAL A 132 10.94 -9.91 4.64
CA VAL A 132 10.13 -11.13 4.64
C VAL A 132 8.90 -10.95 3.76
N ALA A 133 8.71 -11.89 2.83
CA ALA A 133 7.46 -12.01 2.08
C ALA A 133 6.54 -13.05 2.72
N MET A 134 5.24 -12.75 2.80
CA MET A 134 4.23 -13.74 3.17
C MET A 134 4.02 -14.78 2.06
N GLU A 135 3.49 -15.97 2.37
CA GLU A 135 3.16 -16.95 1.33
C GLU A 135 2.08 -16.41 0.36
N ASN A 136 1.11 -15.64 0.83
CA ASN A 136 0.11 -15.02 -0.03
C ASN A 136 0.63 -13.80 -0.82
N ALA A 137 1.93 -13.46 -0.72
CA ALA A 137 2.51 -12.29 -1.35
C ALA A 137 2.53 -12.36 -2.88
N GLN A 138 2.52 -11.18 -3.51
CA GLN A 138 2.76 -11.01 -4.94
C GLN A 138 4.11 -11.62 -5.33
N LYS A 139 4.20 -12.15 -6.56
CA LYS A 139 5.41 -12.83 -7.04
C LYS A 139 6.66 -11.96 -6.91
N GLU A 140 6.56 -10.70 -7.34
CA GLU A 140 7.65 -9.73 -7.31
C GLU A 140 8.10 -9.39 -5.89
N VAL A 141 7.22 -9.53 -4.90
CA VAL A 141 7.52 -9.33 -3.48
C VAL A 141 8.28 -10.53 -2.93
N LYS A 142 7.82 -11.76 -3.22
CA LYS A 142 8.53 -13.01 -2.87
C LYS A 142 9.94 -13.05 -3.45
N GLU A 143 10.11 -12.63 -4.70
CA GLU A 143 11.42 -12.61 -5.38
C GLU A 143 12.40 -11.60 -4.78
N ALA A 144 11.92 -10.58 -4.06
CA ALA A 144 12.74 -9.53 -3.46
C ALA A 144 13.06 -9.77 -1.98
N ALA A 145 12.42 -10.73 -1.34
CA ALA A 145 12.57 -11.01 0.09
C ALA A 145 13.74 -11.96 0.39
N ASP A 146 14.33 -11.79 1.56
CA ASP A 146 15.38 -12.67 2.09
C ASP A 146 14.79 -13.97 2.64
N PHE A 147 13.53 -13.93 3.07
CA PHE A 147 12.81 -15.07 3.63
C PHE A 147 11.34 -15.05 3.18
N ILE A 148 10.78 -16.23 2.91
CA ILE A 148 9.35 -16.40 2.65
C ILE A 148 8.77 -17.15 3.85
N THR A 149 7.81 -16.53 4.54
CA THR A 149 7.09 -17.14 5.67
C THR A 149 5.76 -17.75 5.19
N TYR A 150 4.97 -18.28 6.13
CA TYR A 150 3.62 -18.81 5.85
C TYR A 150 2.65 -17.71 5.39
N SER A 151 1.45 -18.10 4.98
CA SER A 151 0.42 -17.13 4.61
C SER A 151 -0.07 -16.34 5.83
N ASN A 152 -0.77 -15.24 5.56
CA ASN A 152 -1.48 -14.49 6.60
C ASN A 152 -2.53 -15.36 7.33
N ASP A 153 -3.12 -16.36 6.66
CA ASP A 153 -4.09 -17.30 7.24
C ASP A 153 -3.44 -18.42 8.06
N GLU A 154 -2.12 -18.53 8.02
CA GLU A 154 -1.30 -19.55 8.69
C GLU A 154 -0.29 -18.92 9.68
N ASP A 155 -0.65 -17.76 10.25
CA ASP A 155 0.14 -17.06 11.27
C ASP A 155 1.60 -16.76 10.85
N GLY A 156 1.83 -16.45 9.56
CA GLY A 156 3.18 -16.24 9.03
C GLY A 156 4.01 -15.17 9.76
N VAL A 157 3.37 -14.13 10.32
CA VAL A 157 4.07 -13.12 11.15
C VAL A 157 4.47 -13.71 12.52
N CYS A 158 3.63 -14.54 13.13
CA CYS A 158 3.94 -15.23 14.37
C CYS A 158 5.18 -16.12 14.20
N HIS A 159 5.22 -16.88 13.11
CA HIS A 159 6.37 -17.71 12.76
C HIS A 159 7.67 -16.89 12.63
N VAL A 160 7.61 -15.70 12.01
CA VAL A 160 8.79 -14.79 11.91
C VAL A 160 9.25 -14.34 13.29
N VAL A 161 8.33 -13.92 14.16
CA VAL A 161 8.65 -13.48 15.52
C VAL A 161 9.26 -14.62 16.34
N ASN A 162 8.61 -15.79 16.33
CA ASN A 162 9.10 -16.99 17.03
C ASN A 162 10.52 -17.35 16.58
N LYS A 163 10.74 -17.42 15.26
CA LYS A 163 12.02 -17.83 14.67
C LYS A 163 13.14 -16.82 14.88
N PHE A 164 12.91 -15.54 14.56
CA PHE A 164 13.98 -14.55 14.46
C PHE A 164 14.13 -13.65 15.69
N MET A 165 13.09 -13.54 16.53
CA MET A 165 13.14 -12.67 17.72
C MET A 165 13.19 -13.48 19.02
N LEU A 166 12.44 -14.58 19.11
CA LEU A 166 12.33 -15.38 20.33
C LEU A 166 13.20 -16.65 20.34
N GLY A 167 13.68 -17.08 19.16
CA GLY A 167 14.48 -18.31 19.03
C GLY A 167 13.68 -19.58 19.31
N ILE A 168 12.38 -19.58 19.05
CA ILE A 168 11.49 -20.73 19.18
C ILE A 168 11.40 -21.39 17.80
N GLU A 169 11.86 -22.64 17.71
CA GLU A 169 11.72 -23.48 16.52
C GLU A 169 10.42 -24.32 16.64
N GLU A 170 9.57 -24.26 15.63
CA GLU A 170 8.39 -25.15 15.44
C GLU A 170 8.74 -26.33 14.54
#